data_AF-A0A9P5EMI6-F1
#
_entry.id   AF-A0A9P5EMI6-F1
#
_cell.length_a   1.000
_cell.length_b   1.000
_cell.length_c   1.000
_cell.angle_alpha   90.00
_cell.angle_beta   90.00
_cell.angle_gamma   90.00
#
_symmetry.space_group_name_H-M   'P 1'
#
loop_
_entity.id
_entity.type
_entity.pdbx_description
1 polymer ?
#
loop_
_entity_poly.entity_id
_entity_poly.type
_entity_poly.pdbx_seq_one_letter_code
_entity_poly.pdbx_strand_id
1 'polypeptide(L)'
;MPKEKRGKAASIWSVGTILGPTTGPIIGGYITEVAGWRWMFWAISIVIAVVSIFMFLVLKETYPPVLLERKAARLRKETGNPNFRSSLAPDYTPSELFRRSIIRPPKLLLTCPMITVICTYVATLYGTLYLLYATYSFVFTEVYNFSTVADGLVFLPGGIGTLLGAYYIGTLSDRTIRKRVAEGKTPTPEDRLAFIITVPGGLAFPAGLFIYGWCVEYRVHWIVPQIGTAITGFGSILIFTGIQTYLIDTFERYAATD
;
A
#
# COMPACT_ATOMS: atom_id res chain seq x y z
N MET A 1 16.42 -11.78 6.69
CA MET A 1 16.50 -10.55 7.50
C MET A 1 16.03 -10.85 8.93
N PRO A 2 16.71 -10.33 9.97
CA PRO A 2 16.23 -10.41 11.35
C PRO A 2 14.86 -9.74 11.51
N LYS A 3 13.97 -10.30 12.34
CA LYS A 3 12.57 -9.84 12.50
C LYS A 3 12.48 -8.36 12.89
N GLU A 4 13.41 -7.84 13.69
CA GLU A 4 13.43 -6.44 14.16
C GLU A 4 13.78 -5.42 13.07
N LYS A 5 14.64 -5.77 12.10
CA LYS A 5 15.01 -4.86 10.99
C LYS A 5 13.93 -4.79 9.90
N ARG A 6 13.03 -5.79 9.85
CA ARG A 6 11.91 -5.83 8.89
C ARG A 6 10.88 -4.75 9.19
N GLY A 7 10.56 -4.48 10.46
CA GLY A 7 9.63 -3.43 10.85
C GLY A 7 10.10 -2.05 10.39
N LYS A 8 11.35 -1.68 10.70
CA LYS A 8 11.93 -0.39 10.30
C LYS A 8 11.97 -0.23 8.76
N ALA A 9 12.36 -1.27 8.04
CA ALA A 9 12.38 -1.23 6.57
C ALA A 9 10.97 -1.10 5.97
N ALA A 10 9.99 -1.83 6.52
CA ALA A 10 8.58 -1.73 6.10
C ALA A 10 8.01 -0.33 6.39
N SER A 11 8.30 0.26 7.54
CA SER A 11 7.85 1.62 7.87
C SER A 11 8.41 2.68 6.93
N ILE A 12 9.71 2.60 6.58
CA ILE A 12 10.32 3.52 5.60
C ILE A 12 9.65 3.37 4.23
N TRP A 13 9.36 2.14 3.82
CA TRP A 13 8.67 1.87 2.57
C TRP A 13 7.24 2.43 2.56
N SER A 14 6.47 2.22 3.64
CA SER A 14 5.12 2.76 3.79
C SER A 14 5.08 4.28 3.74
N VAL A 15 6.04 4.97 4.37
CA VAL A 15 6.13 6.44 4.30
C VAL A 15 6.33 6.91 2.86
N GLY A 16 7.19 6.25 2.09
CA GLY A 16 7.38 6.56 0.67
C GLY A 16 6.10 6.37 -0.16
N THR A 17 5.38 5.27 0.07
CA THR A 17 4.12 4.97 -0.64
C THR A 17 3.01 5.96 -0.30
N ILE A 18 2.99 6.52 0.91
CA ILE A 18 2.01 7.54 1.31
C ILE A 18 2.41 8.92 0.79
N LEU A 19 3.69 9.31 0.93
CA LEU A 19 4.16 10.62 0.52
C LEU A 19 4.08 10.80 -1.01
N GLY A 20 4.35 9.76 -1.79
CA GLY A 20 4.31 9.81 -3.26
C GLY A 20 3.03 10.44 -3.83
N PRO A 21 1.83 9.88 -3.59
CA PRO A 21 0.57 10.44 -4.09
C PRO A 21 0.19 11.76 -3.42
N THR A 22 0.74 12.10 -2.25
CA THR A 22 0.49 13.38 -1.57
C THR A 22 1.34 14.52 -2.14
N THR A 23 2.62 14.28 -2.42
CA THR A 23 3.55 15.31 -2.91
C THR A 23 3.64 15.36 -4.43
N GLY A 24 3.30 14.26 -5.12
CA GLY A 24 3.32 14.16 -6.57
C GLY A 24 2.48 15.24 -7.27
N PRO A 25 1.19 15.43 -6.90
CA PRO A 25 0.34 16.47 -7.48
C PRO A 25 0.86 17.89 -7.23
N ILE A 26 1.51 18.15 -6.10
CA ILE A 26 2.08 19.48 -5.78
C ILE A 26 3.22 19.82 -6.73
N ILE A 27 4.17 18.90 -6.89
CA ILE A 27 5.31 19.07 -7.80
C ILE A 27 4.81 19.11 -9.26
N GLY A 28 3.87 18.23 -9.60
CA GLY A 28 3.25 18.17 -10.93
C GLY A 28 2.49 19.45 -11.30
N GLY A 29 1.71 20.00 -10.37
CA GLY A 29 0.97 21.24 -10.55
C GLY A 29 1.92 22.43 -10.76
N TYR A 30 2.98 22.54 -9.95
CA TYR A 30 3.99 23.59 -10.10
C TYR A 30 4.73 23.52 -11.44
N ILE A 31 5.19 22.33 -11.85
CA ILE A 31 5.87 22.15 -13.15
C ILE A 31 4.93 22.46 -14.30
N THR A 32 3.66 22.06 -14.20
CA THR A 32 2.66 22.31 -15.23
C THR A 32 2.34 23.80 -15.37
N GLU A 33 2.29 24.55 -14.26
CA GLU A 33 2.04 25.98 -14.27
C GLU A 33 3.22 26.77 -14.88
N VAL A 34 4.46 26.43 -14.54
CA VAL A 34 5.65 27.18 -15.00
C VAL A 34 6.12 26.75 -16.40
N ALA A 35 6.11 25.45 -16.71
CA ALA A 35 6.71 24.89 -17.92
C ALA A 35 5.70 24.20 -18.85
N GLY A 36 4.42 24.12 -18.46
CA GLY A 36 3.37 23.46 -19.23
C GLY A 36 3.28 21.95 -19.01
N TRP A 37 2.13 21.37 -19.38
CA TRP A 37 1.80 19.97 -19.11
C TRP A 37 2.77 18.95 -19.75
N ARG A 38 3.40 19.28 -20.88
CA ARG A 38 4.37 18.39 -21.54
C ARG A 38 5.63 18.20 -20.70
N TRP A 39 6.06 19.25 -20.01
CA TRP A 39 7.25 19.22 -19.15
C TRP A 39 7.04 18.38 -17.89
N MET A 40 5.79 18.23 -17.43
CA MET A 40 5.46 17.27 -16.37
C MET A 40 5.88 15.84 -16.75
N PHE A 41 5.56 15.40 -17.97
CA PHE A 41 5.94 14.07 -18.47
C PHE A 41 7.46 13.92 -18.66
N TRP A 42 8.13 14.94 -19.18
CA TRP A 42 9.60 14.93 -19.32
C TRP A 42 10.29 14.87 -17.96
N ALA A 43 9.87 15.69 -17.00
CA ALA A 43 10.47 15.72 -15.66
C ALA A 43 10.34 14.37 -14.94
N ILE A 44 9.14 13.77 -14.94
CA ILE A 44 8.92 12.44 -14.35
C ILE A 44 9.77 11.38 -15.06
N SER A 45 9.86 11.41 -16.39
CA SER A 45 10.67 10.46 -17.15
C SER A 45 12.16 10.56 -16.82
N ILE A 46 12.70 11.77 -16.69
CA ILE A 46 14.10 12.00 -16.32
C ILE A 46 14.38 11.45 -14.92
N VAL A 47 13.52 11.77 -13.94
CA VAL A 47 13.68 11.29 -12.57
C VAL A 47 13.66 9.76 -12.52
N ILE A 48 12.69 9.13 -13.19
CA ILE A 48 12.61 7.65 -13.24
C ILE A 48 13.85 7.05 -13.91
N ALA A 49 14.33 7.64 -15.01
CA ALA A 49 15.52 7.15 -15.71
C ALA A 49 16.77 7.23 -14.82
N VAL A 50 16.99 8.37 -14.15
CA VAL A 50 18.14 8.56 -13.24
C VAL A 50 18.08 7.58 -12.06
N VAL A 51 16.91 7.44 -11.42
CA VAL A 51 16.72 6.49 -10.32
C VAL A 51 16.93 5.05 -10.79
N SER A 52 16.44 4.70 -11.98
CA SER A 52 16.59 3.35 -12.55
C SER A 52 18.05 3.03 -12.85
N ILE A 53 18.80 3.96 -13.44
CA ILE A 53 20.25 3.81 -13.70
C ILE A 53 21.00 3.67 -12.37
N PHE A 54 20.69 4.51 -11.39
CA PHE A 54 21.30 4.44 -10.07
C PHE A 54 21.03 3.10 -9.38
N MET A 55 19.78 2.63 -9.41
CA MET A 55 19.43 1.31 -8.88
C MET A 55 20.15 0.18 -9.63
N PHE A 56 20.26 0.26 -10.95
CA PHE A 56 20.99 -0.73 -11.75
C PHE A 56 22.47 -0.81 -11.37
N LEU A 57 23.11 0.33 -11.07
CA LEU A 57 24.53 0.40 -10.71
C LEU A 57 24.81 0.02 -9.24
N VAL A 58 23.94 0.42 -8.31
CA VAL A 58 24.18 0.29 -6.86
C VAL A 58 23.55 -0.97 -6.28
N LEU A 59 22.40 -1.39 -6.80
CA LEU A 59 21.64 -2.50 -6.23
C LEU A 59 22.26 -3.83 -6.67
N LYS A 60 23.02 -4.45 -5.78
CA LYS A 60 23.43 -5.86 -5.96
C LYS A 60 22.21 -6.75 -5.84
N GLU A 61 22.12 -7.75 -6.72
CA GLU A 61 21.06 -8.75 -6.75
C GLU A 61 20.76 -9.26 -5.33
N THR A 62 19.57 -8.94 -4.82
CA THR A 62 19.17 -9.22 -3.42
C THR A 62 18.18 -10.38 -3.36
N TYR A 63 17.73 -10.93 -4.50
CA TYR A 63 16.74 -11.99 -4.53
C TYR A 63 17.29 -13.32 -3.97
N PRO A 64 16.83 -13.78 -2.78
CA PRO A 64 17.40 -14.94 -2.09
C PRO A 64 17.38 -16.26 -2.87
N PRO A 65 16.33 -16.59 -3.66
CA PRO A 65 16.29 -17.81 -4.45
C PRO A 65 17.42 -17.89 -5.47
N VAL A 66 17.70 -16.80 -6.18
CA VAL A 66 18.76 -16.73 -7.21
C VAL A 66 20.15 -16.78 -6.57
N LEU A 67 20.35 -16.16 -5.41
CA LEU A 67 21.62 -16.23 -4.68
C LEU A 67 21.89 -17.65 -4.16
N LEU A 68 20.86 -18.34 -3.65
CA LEU A 68 20.96 -19.72 -3.17
C LEU A 68 21.16 -20.71 -4.32
N GLU A 69 20.52 -20.48 -5.47
CA GLU A 69 20.74 -21.25 -6.68
C GLU A 69 22.16 -21.08 -7.23
N ARG A 70 22.68 -19.84 -7.29
CA ARG A 70 24.08 -19.58 -7.68
C ARG A 70 25.08 -20.25 -6.73
N LYS A 71 24.79 -20.26 -5.42
CA LYS A 71 25.62 -20.93 -4.41
C LYS A 71 25.55 -22.46 -4.55
N ALA A 72 24.35 -23.02 -4.77
CA ALA A 72 24.16 -24.44 -5.02
C ALA A 72 24.85 -24.89 -6.32
N ALA A 73 24.78 -24.08 -7.39
CA ALA A 73 25.46 -24.35 -8.66
C ALA A 73 27.00 -24.32 -8.53
N ARG A 74 27.54 -23.42 -7.69
CA ARG A 74 28.97 -23.37 -7.37
C ARG A 74 29.40 -24.63 -6.60
N LEU A 75 28.64 -25.03 -5.60
CA LEU A 75 28.90 -26.24 -4.81
C LEU A 75 28.83 -27.52 -5.66
N ARG A 76 27.88 -27.63 -6.60
CA ARG A 76 27.82 -28.75 -7.57
C ARG A 76 29.09 -28.87 -8.41
N LYS A 77 29.66 -27.74 -8.84
CA LYS A 77 30.92 -27.71 -9.61
C LYS A 77 32.14 -28.06 -8.77
N GLU A 78 32.19 -27.62 -7.52
CA GLU A 78 33.35 -27.82 -6.64
C GLU A 78 33.41 -29.23 -6.02
N THR A 79 32.26 -29.85 -5.74
CA THR A 79 32.18 -31.18 -5.08
C THR A 79 31.87 -32.34 -6.02
N GLY A 80 31.53 -32.08 -7.28
CA GLY A 80 31.16 -33.11 -8.27
C GLY A 80 29.87 -33.87 -7.93
N ASN A 81 29.15 -33.48 -6.88
CA ASN A 81 27.93 -34.14 -6.45
C ASN A 81 26.68 -33.41 -7.01
N PRO A 82 25.93 -34.02 -7.95
CA PRO A 82 24.75 -33.42 -8.55
C PRO A 82 23.56 -33.22 -7.58
N ASN A 83 23.59 -33.80 -6.38
CA ASN A 83 22.46 -33.78 -5.44
C ASN A 83 22.31 -32.50 -4.61
N PHE A 84 23.20 -31.52 -4.72
CA PHE A 84 23.02 -30.23 -4.04
C PHE A 84 21.85 -29.45 -4.67
N ARG A 85 20.67 -29.45 -4.04
CA ARG A 85 19.52 -28.60 -4.44
C ARG A 85 19.51 -27.30 -3.63
N SER A 86 19.03 -26.23 -4.25
CA SER A 86 18.71 -24.99 -3.52
C SER A 86 17.57 -25.29 -2.55
N SER A 87 17.71 -24.90 -1.28
CA SER A 87 16.70 -25.12 -0.23
C SER A 87 15.34 -24.45 -0.52
N LEU A 88 15.28 -23.58 -1.51
CA LEU A 88 14.07 -22.86 -1.97
C LEU A 88 13.79 -23.11 -3.46
N ALA A 89 14.35 -24.17 -4.06
CA ALA A 89 14.01 -24.52 -5.43
C ALA A 89 12.57 -25.08 -5.44
N PRO A 90 11.64 -24.47 -6.20
CA PRO A 90 10.32 -25.07 -6.38
C PRO A 90 10.51 -26.44 -7.05
N ASP A 91 9.83 -27.47 -6.54
CA ASP A 91 9.76 -28.78 -7.20
C ASP A 91 8.89 -28.75 -8.49
N TYR A 92 8.46 -27.56 -8.91
CA TYR A 92 7.56 -27.33 -10.04
C TYR A 92 8.26 -26.70 -11.23
N THR A 93 7.83 -27.09 -12.43
CA THR A 93 8.29 -26.52 -13.70
C THR A 93 7.88 -25.04 -13.78
N PRO A 94 8.65 -24.11 -14.39
CA PRO A 94 8.29 -22.69 -14.46
C PRO A 94 6.88 -22.42 -15.03
N SER A 95 6.44 -23.24 -15.98
CA SER A 95 5.09 -23.19 -16.57
C SER A 95 3.99 -23.59 -15.57
N GLU A 96 4.27 -24.58 -14.71
CA GLU A 96 3.35 -25.03 -13.66
C GLU A 96 3.25 -24.00 -12.54
N LEU A 97 4.37 -23.39 -12.16
CA LEU A 97 4.41 -22.29 -11.19
C LEU A 97 3.60 -21.08 -11.70
N PHE A 98 3.77 -20.71 -12.97
CA PHE A 98 3.03 -19.63 -13.60
C PHE A 98 1.52 -19.92 -13.64
N ARG A 99 1.15 -21.11 -14.11
CA ARG A 99 -0.26 -21.54 -14.17
C ARG A 99 -0.90 -21.57 -12.78
N ARG A 100 -0.18 -22.07 -11.77
CA ARG A 100 -0.68 -22.13 -10.40
C ARG A 100 -0.81 -20.74 -9.77
N SER A 101 0.14 -19.83 -10.04
CA SER A 101 0.10 -18.44 -9.56
C SER A 101 -1.08 -17.65 -10.13
N ILE A 102 -1.50 -17.94 -11.38
CA ILE A 102 -2.65 -17.28 -12.01
C ILE A 102 -3.99 -17.90 -11.61
N ILE A 103 -4.07 -19.23 -11.53
CA ILE A 103 -5.35 -19.93 -11.28
C ILE A 103 -5.76 -19.89 -9.80
N ARG A 104 -4.78 -19.81 -8.88
CA ARG A 104 -5.05 -19.91 -7.44
C ARG A 104 -5.80 -18.69 -6.88
N PRO A 105 -5.44 -17.42 -7.18
CA PRO A 105 -6.19 -16.25 -6.69
C PRO A 105 -7.67 -16.21 -7.10
N PRO A 106 -8.07 -16.40 -8.38
CA PRO A 106 -9.47 -16.40 -8.77
C PRO A 106 -10.23 -17.61 -8.21
N LYS A 107 -9.58 -18.78 -8.09
CA LYS A 107 -10.18 -19.94 -7.43
C LYS A 107 -10.47 -19.66 -5.96
N LEU A 108 -9.54 -19.05 -5.22
CA LEU A 108 -9.75 -18.63 -3.83
C LEU A 108 -10.87 -17.59 -3.73
N LEU A 109 -10.90 -16.61 -4.63
CA LEU A 109 -11.92 -15.56 -4.65
C LEU A 109 -13.34 -16.12 -4.88
N LEU A 110 -13.50 -17.16 -5.70
CA LEU A 110 -14.82 -17.76 -5.99
C LEU A 110 -15.21 -18.88 -5.01
N THR A 111 -14.24 -19.59 -4.43
CA THR A 111 -14.52 -20.76 -3.57
C THR A 111 -14.67 -20.38 -2.09
N CYS A 112 -14.01 -19.32 -1.64
CA CYS A 112 -14.05 -18.88 -0.25
C CYS A 112 -14.92 -17.63 -0.09
N PRO A 113 -16.16 -17.74 0.41
CA PRO A 113 -17.11 -16.62 0.47
C PRO A 113 -16.58 -15.44 1.31
N MET A 114 -15.78 -15.73 2.34
CA MET A 114 -15.14 -14.70 3.15
C MET A 114 -14.19 -13.80 2.33
N ILE A 115 -13.38 -14.40 1.44
CA ILE A 115 -12.45 -13.64 0.59
C ILE A 115 -13.25 -12.79 -0.39
N THR A 116 -14.33 -13.33 -0.97
CA THR A 116 -15.20 -12.58 -1.88
C THR A 116 -15.78 -11.32 -1.23
N VAL A 117 -16.26 -11.43 0.01
CA VAL A 117 -16.82 -10.29 0.77
C VAL A 117 -15.74 -9.24 1.04
N ILE A 118 -14.57 -9.65 1.53
CA ILE A 118 -13.46 -8.74 1.82
C ILE A 118 -12.94 -8.07 0.55
N CYS A 119 -12.75 -8.83 -0.53
CA CYS A 119 -12.30 -8.30 -1.83
C CYS A 119 -13.30 -7.34 -2.44
N THR A 120 -14.61 -7.66 -2.39
CA THR A 120 -15.66 -6.76 -2.87
C THR A 120 -15.65 -5.46 -2.06
N TYR A 121 -15.54 -5.54 -0.73
CA TYR A 121 -15.47 -4.37 0.14
C TYR A 121 -14.26 -3.49 -0.16
N VAL A 122 -13.06 -4.08 -0.29
CA VAL A 122 -11.83 -3.37 -0.68
C VAL A 122 -11.97 -2.74 -2.07
N ALA A 123 -12.59 -3.44 -3.02
CA ALA A 123 -12.82 -2.93 -4.37
C ALA A 123 -13.76 -1.71 -4.37
N THR A 124 -14.85 -1.75 -3.60
CA THR A 124 -15.75 -0.61 -3.43
C THR A 124 -15.02 0.58 -2.82
N LEU A 125 -14.24 0.38 -1.74
CA LEU A 125 -13.47 1.44 -1.10
C LEU A 125 -12.44 2.07 -2.03
N TYR A 126 -11.65 1.26 -2.75
CA TYR A 126 -10.70 1.76 -3.73
C TYR A 126 -11.40 2.50 -4.87
N GLY A 127 -12.50 1.96 -5.38
CA GLY A 127 -13.29 2.60 -6.44
C GLY A 127 -13.76 3.99 -6.02
N THR A 128 -14.34 4.12 -4.83
CA THR A 128 -14.76 5.42 -4.29
C THR A 128 -13.60 6.37 -4.07
N LEU A 129 -12.45 5.88 -3.59
CA LEU A 129 -11.27 6.70 -3.35
C LEU A 129 -10.64 7.22 -4.66
N TYR A 130 -10.57 6.38 -5.70
CA TYR A 130 -10.11 6.81 -7.02
C TYR A 130 -11.07 7.80 -7.67
N LEU A 131 -12.38 7.59 -7.54
CA LEU A 131 -13.38 8.55 -8.00
C LEU A 131 -13.25 9.89 -7.27
N LEU A 132 -13.01 9.86 -5.95
CA LEU A 132 -12.74 11.05 -5.16
C LEU A 132 -11.52 11.80 -5.71
N TYR A 133 -10.38 11.12 -5.92
CA TYR A 133 -9.19 11.76 -6.47
C TYR A 133 -9.34 12.29 -7.89
N ALA A 134 -10.08 11.58 -8.76
CA ALA A 134 -10.32 12.04 -10.13
C ALA A 134 -11.20 13.30 -10.18
N THR A 135 -12.20 13.38 -9.30
CA THR A 135 -13.09 14.55 -9.21
C THR A 135 -12.54 15.68 -8.36
N TYR A 136 -11.53 15.41 -7.54
CA TYR A 136 -10.94 16.35 -6.59
C TYR A 136 -10.45 17.62 -7.29
N SER A 137 -9.60 17.46 -8.31
CA SER A 137 -9.05 18.60 -9.03
C SER A 137 -10.11 19.43 -9.75
N PHE A 138 -11.13 18.76 -10.27
CA PHE A 138 -12.24 19.40 -10.96
C PHE A 138 -13.07 20.28 -10.01
N VAL A 139 -13.42 19.75 -8.82
CA VAL A 139 -14.23 20.48 -7.83
C VAL A 139 -13.51 21.73 -7.33
N PHE A 140 -12.22 21.64 -6.99
CA PHE A 140 -11.50 22.80 -6.44
C PHE A 140 -11.16 23.85 -7.50
N THR A 141 -10.93 23.42 -8.74
CA THR A 141 -10.71 24.36 -9.85
C THR A 141 -12.02 25.04 -10.27
N GLU A 142 -13.12 24.30 -10.46
CA GLU A 142 -14.36 24.87 -11.01
C GLU A 142 -15.28 25.50 -9.96
N VAL A 143 -15.40 24.91 -8.76
CA VAL A 143 -16.33 25.40 -7.72
C VAL A 143 -15.65 26.46 -6.86
N TYR A 144 -14.38 26.24 -6.50
CA TYR A 144 -13.62 27.10 -5.59
C TYR A 144 -12.63 28.04 -6.31
N ASN A 145 -12.51 27.97 -7.64
CA ASN A 145 -11.64 28.83 -8.46
C ASN A 145 -10.15 28.79 -8.02
N PHE A 146 -9.65 27.61 -7.64
CA PHE A 146 -8.25 27.44 -7.25
C PHE A 146 -7.32 27.49 -8.48
N SER A 147 -6.10 28.00 -8.28
CA SER A 147 -5.03 27.92 -9.29
C SER A 147 -4.46 26.51 -9.40
N THR A 148 -3.70 26.23 -10.46
CA THR A 148 -3.08 24.91 -10.70
C THR A 148 -2.14 24.49 -9.57
N VAL A 149 -1.37 25.42 -9.00
CA VAL A 149 -0.56 25.15 -7.79
C VAL A 149 -1.42 24.92 -6.55
N ALA A 150 -2.49 25.70 -6.35
CA ALA A 150 -3.39 25.51 -5.21
C ALA A 150 -4.12 24.17 -5.27
N ASP A 151 -4.46 23.70 -6.47
CA ASP A 151 -5.07 22.38 -6.70
C ASP A 151 -4.15 21.23 -6.25
N GLY A 152 -2.84 21.34 -6.48
CA GLY A 152 -1.88 20.35 -5.97
C GLY A 152 -1.87 20.26 -4.44
N LEU A 153 -2.07 21.37 -3.74
CA LEU A 153 -2.06 21.43 -2.26
C LEU A 153 -3.27 20.76 -1.62
N VAL A 154 -4.37 20.63 -2.36
CA VAL A 154 -5.62 19.99 -1.92
C VAL A 154 -5.44 18.50 -1.58
N PHE A 155 -4.38 17.85 -2.07
CA PHE A 155 -4.05 16.46 -1.73
C PHE A 155 -3.33 16.30 -0.37
N LEU A 156 -2.80 17.39 0.20
CA LEU A 156 -2.09 17.37 1.48
C LEU A 156 -2.95 16.87 2.65
N PRO A 157 -4.19 17.37 2.86
CA PRO A 157 -5.00 16.98 4.02
C PRO A 157 -5.33 15.48 4.03
N GLY A 158 -5.65 14.90 2.86
CA GLY A 158 -5.83 13.45 2.70
C GLY A 158 -4.57 12.66 3.08
N GLY A 159 -3.41 13.12 2.61
CA GLY A 159 -2.11 12.52 2.97
C GLY A 159 -1.79 12.62 4.46
N ILE A 160 -2.05 13.77 5.09
CA ILE A 160 -1.88 13.97 6.54
C ILE A 160 -2.80 13.02 7.31
N GLY A 161 -4.06 12.89 6.89
CA GLY A 161 -5.00 11.92 7.45
C GLY A 161 -4.48 10.49 7.37
N THR A 162 -3.96 10.08 6.22
CA THR A 162 -3.34 8.78 6.00
C THR A 162 -2.09 8.56 6.86
N LEU A 163 -1.24 9.58 7.06
CA LEU A 163 -0.09 9.49 7.97
C LEU A 163 -0.51 9.32 9.43
N LEU A 164 -1.51 10.08 9.88
CA LEU A 164 -2.08 9.95 11.22
C LEU A 164 -2.71 8.57 11.44
N GLY A 165 -3.42 8.04 10.45
CA GLY A 165 -3.99 6.70 10.51
C GLY A 165 -2.92 5.60 10.51
N ALA A 166 -1.85 5.76 9.74
CA ALA A 166 -0.69 4.86 9.75
C ALA A 166 0.01 4.85 11.12
N TYR A 167 0.15 6.02 11.75
CA TYR A 167 0.69 6.12 13.10
C TYR A 167 -0.23 5.47 14.14
N TYR A 168 -1.55 5.71 14.04
CA TYR A 168 -2.55 5.11 14.92
C TYR A 168 -2.52 3.57 14.82
N ILE A 169 -2.57 3.01 13.61
CA ILE A 169 -2.57 1.55 13.46
C ILE A 169 -1.24 0.93 13.90
N GLY A 170 -0.10 1.55 13.59
CA GLY A 170 1.21 1.04 13.97
C GLY A 170 1.37 0.98 15.49
N THR A 171 1.00 2.04 16.21
CA THR A 171 1.13 2.11 17.67
C THR A 171 0.15 1.19 18.41
N LEU A 172 -1.12 1.14 17.98
CA LEU A 172 -2.11 0.26 18.61
C LEU A 172 -1.89 -1.22 18.29
N SER A 173 -1.51 -1.55 17.06
CA SER A 173 -1.22 -2.94 16.67
C SER A 173 -0.03 -3.48 17.46
N ASP A 174 1.07 -2.72 17.55
CA ASP A 174 2.25 -3.09 18.34
C ASP A 174 1.91 -3.25 19.83
N ARG A 175 1.10 -2.36 20.40
CA ARG A 175 0.63 -2.48 21.79
C ARG A 175 -0.23 -3.72 22.02
N THR A 176 -1.17 -4.01 21.12
CA THR A 176 -2.08 -5.14 21.22
C THR A 176 -1.34 -6.47 21.13
N ILE A 177 -0.40 -6.57 20.19
CA ILE A 177 0.46 -7.75 20.02
C ILE A 177 1.36 -7.93 21.24
N ARG A 178 2.04 -6.88 21.72
CA ARG A 178 2.91 -6.95 22.91
C ARG A 178 2.14 -7.38 24.16
N LYS A 179 0.91 -6.88 24.35
CA LYS A 179 0.05 -7.26 25.48
C LYS A 179 -0.29 -8.75 25.44
N ARG A 180 -0.64 -9.30 24.27
CA ARG A 180 -0.97 -10.72 24.14
C ARG A 180 0.22 -11.66 24.28
N VAL A 181 1.39 -11.23 23.80
CA VAL A 181 2.66 -11.95 24.04
C VAL A 181 2.99 -11.95 25.53
N ALA A 182 2.77 -10.84 26.24
CA ALA A 182 2.92 -10.77 27.69
C ALA A 182 1.91 -11.63 28.46
N GLU A 183 0.72 -11.87 27.89
CA GLU A 183 -0.29 -12.81 28.40
C GLU A 183 0.01 -14.29 28.05
N GLY A 184 1.12 -14.59 27.36
CA GLY A 184 1.53 -15.95 26.99
C GLY A 184 0.69 -16.58 25.87
N LYS A 185 -0.14 -15.81 25.17
CA LYS A 185 -0.98 -16.29 24.06
C LYS A 185 -0.25 -16.16 22.73
N THR A 186 -0.38 -17.16 21.85
CA THR A 186 0.09 -17.04 20.46
C THR A 186 -0.71 -15.96 19.74
N PRO A 187 -0.07 -14.97 19.09
CA PRO A 187 -0.79 -13.94 18.35
C PRO A 187 -1.59 -14.58 17.22
N THR A 188 -2.92 -14.42 17.22
CA THR A 188 -3.74 -14.87 16.10
C THR A 188 -3.90 -13.75 15.07
N PRO A 189 -4.14 -14.07 13.78
CA PRO A 189 -4.39 -13.07 12.73
C PRO A 189 -5.53 -12.09 13.06
N GLU A 190 -6.51 -12.57 13.82
CA GLU A 190 -7.68 -11.81 14.29
C GLU A 190 -7.30 -10.68 15.27
N ASP A 191 -6.16 -10.81 15.94
CA ASP A 191 -5.70 -9.84 16.94
C ASP A 191 -5.18 -8.55 16.31
N ARG A 192 -4.76 -8.63 15.04
CA ARG A 192 -4.41 -7.48 14.23
C ARG A 192 -5.63 -6.78 13.63
N LEU A 193 -6.79 -7.44 13.67
CA LEU A 193 -8.10 -6.96 13.22
C LEU A 193 -8.97 -6.50 14.38
N ALA A 194 -8.39 -6.33 15.58
CA ALA A 194 -9.11 -5.93 16.77
C ALA A 194 -10.08 -4.80 16.47
N PHE A 195 -11.35 -4.96 16.87
CA PHE A 195 -12.43 -4.00 16.64
C PHE A 195 -12.05 -2.56 17.00
N ILE A 196 -11.15 -2.38 17.98
CA ILE A 196 -10.61 -1.08 18.42
C ILE A 196 -9.83 -0.34 17.32
N ILE A 197 -9.28 -1.06 16.35
CA ILE A 197 -8.50 -0.52 15.23
C ILE A 197 -9.39 -0.33 13.99
N THR A 198 -10.27 -1.28 13.70
CA THR A 198 -11.08 -1.31 12.48
C THR A 198 -12.37 -0.50 12.56
N VAL A 199 -13.02 -0.40 13.73
CA VAL A 199 -14.27 0.37 13.88
C VAL A 199 -14.06 1.88 13.66
N PRO A 200 -13.01 2.52 14.22
CA PRO A 200 -12.75 3.93 13.92
C PRO A 200 -12.52 4.18 12.42
N GLY A 201 -11.80 3.27 11.73
CA GLY A 201 -11.55 3.40 10.30
C GLY A 201 -12.82 3.22 9.46
N GLY A 202 -13.63 2.22 9.78
CA GLY A 202 -14.88 1.91 9.10
C GLY A 202 -15.95 3.00 9.23
N LEU A 203 -15.95 3.77 10.32
CA LEU A 203 -16.84 4.92 10.52
C LEU A 203 -16.26 6.22 9.95
N ALA A 204 -14.95 6.44 10.12
CA ALA A 204 -14.29 7.65 9.64
C ALA A 204 -14.36 7.78 8.11
N PHE A 205 -14.15 6.68 7.36
CA PHE A 205 -14.17 6.73 5.90
C PHE A 205 -15.50 7.27 5.30
N PRO A 206 -16.67 6.66 5.60
CA PRO A 206 -17.95 7.18 5.08
C PRO A 206 -18.30 8.55 5.68
N ALA A 207 -17.96 8.82 6.94
CA ALA A 207 -18.22 10.13 7.53
C ALA A 207 -17.42 11.25 6.84
N GLY A 208 -16.13 11.02 6.54
CA GLY A 208 -15.28 11.95 5.81
C GLY A 208 -15.79 12.22 4.39
N LEU A 209 -16.22 11.17 3.68
CA LEU A 209 -16.85 11.30 2.35
C LEU A 209 -18.16 12.09 2.41
N PHE A 210 -18.99 11.86 3.42
CA PHE A 210 -20.23 12.59 3.60
C PHE A 210 -19.98 14.07 3.88
N ILE A 211 -19.03 14.39 4.78
CA ILE A 211 -18.63 15.77 5.06
C ILE A 211 -18.12 16.44 3.79
N TYR A 212 -17.25 15.76 3.02
CA TYR A 212 -16.74 16.27 1.75
C TYR A 212 -17.88 16.58 0.77
N GLY A 213 -18.74 15.59 0.47
CA GLY A 213 -19.82 15.76 -0.50
C GLY A 213 -20.82 16.84 -0.10
N TRP A 214 -21.23 16.86 1.18
CA TRP A 214 -22.13 17.87 1.69
C TRP A 214 -21.54 19.28 1.59
N CYS A 215 -20.27 19.46 1.97
CA CYS A 215 -19.65 20.77 1.94
C CYS A 215 -19.46 21.30 0.52
N VAL A 216 -19.17 20.42 -0.45
CA VAL A 216 -19.06 20.78 -1.86
C VAL A 216 -20.41 21.22 -2.43
N GLU A 217 -21.49 20.48 -2.14
CA GLU A 217 -22.85 20.81 -2.61
C GLU A 217 -23.32 22.18 -2.12
N TYR A 218 -23.13 22.46 -0.82
CA TYR A 218 -23.51 23.74 -0.21
C TYR A 218 -22.47 24.84 -0.41
N ARG A 219 -21.40 24.60 -1.19
CA ARG A 219 -20.28 25.53 -1.43
C ARG A 219 -19.73 26.16 -0.14
N VAL A 220 -19.65 25.36 0.92
CA VAL A 220 -19.08 25.76 2.22
C VAL A 220 -17.60 26.09 2.03
N HIS A 221 -17.05 26.96 2.89
CA HIS A 221 -15.64 27.35 2.85
C HIS A 221 -14.70 26.14 2.64
N TRP A 222 -13.77 26.25 1.68
CA TRP A 222 -12.93 25.18 1.14
C TRP A 222 -12.22 24.33 2.21
N ILE A 223 -11.97 24.88 3.40
CA ILE A 223 -11.31 24.18 4.51
C ILE A 223 -12.15 23.00 5.05
N VAL A 224 -13.47 23.08 5.01
CA VAL A 224 -14.34 22.03 5.57
C VAL A 224 -14.33 20.77 4.70
N PRO A 225 -14.45 20.85 3.35
CA PRO A 225 -14.13 19.73 2.47
C PRO A 225 -12.74 19.11 2.70
N GLN A 226 -11.71 19.93 2.98
CA GLN A 226 -10.35 19.44 3.28
C GLN A 226 -10.27 18.66 4.59
N ILE A 227 -11.04 19.05 5.61
CA ILE A 227 -11.14 18.28 6.85
C ILE A 227 -11.83 16.94 6.56
N GLY A 228 -12.89 16.95 5.75
CA GLY A 228 -13.58 15.73 5.30
C GLY A 228 -12.62 14.74 4.63
N THR A 229 -11.74 15.22 3.75
CA THR A 229 -10.77 14.35 3.06
C THR A 229 -9.63 13.87 3.94
N ALA A 230 -9.20 14.65 4.94
CA ALA A 230 -8.29 14.17 5.97
C ALA A 230 -8.91 13.03 6.79
N ILE A 231 -10.19 13.14 7.15
CA ILE A 231 -10.92 12.08 7.86
C ILE A 231 -11.06 10.83 6.96
N THR A 232 -11.37 11.00 5.68
CA THR A 232 -11.41 9.89 4.70
C THR A 232 -10.04 9.21 4.57
N GLY A 233 -8.97 9.98 4.49
CA GLY A 233 -7.59 9.47 4.41
C GLY A 233 -7.16 8.70 5.67
N PHE A 234 -7.63 9.12 6.84
CA PHE A 234 -7.45 8.38 8.10
C PHE A 234 -8.19 7.05 8.09
N GLY A 235 -9.45 7.04 7.64
CA GLY A 235 -10.24 5.81 7.55
C GLY A 235 -9.71 4.81 6.53
N SER A 236 -9.26 5.30 5.36
CA SER A 236 -8.81 4.45 4.26
C SER A 236 -7.59 3.61 4.63
N ILE A 237 -6.58 4.22 5.26
CA ILE A 237 -5.34 3.52 5.62
C ILE A 237 -5.54 2.46 6.70
N LEU A 238 -6.46 2.69 7.63
CA LEU A 238 -6.83 1.74 8.68
C LEU A 238 -7.45 0.49 8.07
N ILE A 239 -8.39 0.68 7.14
CA ILE A 239 -9.08 -0.42 6.48
C ILE A 239 -8.11 -1.18 5.55
N PHE A 240 -7.33 -0.47 4.72
CA PHE A 240 -6.39 -1.11 3.80
C PHE A 240 -5.32 -1.90 4.51
N THR A 241 -4.64 -1.29 5.48
CA THR A 241 -3.56 -1.95 6.20
C THR A 241 -4.10 -3.12 7.02
N GLY A 242 -5.27 -2.97 7.65
CA GLY A 242 -5.94 -4.02 8.41
C GLY A 242 -6.27 -5.25 7.55
N ILE A 243 -6.94 -5.03 6.41
CA ILE A 243 -7.32 -6.11 5.50
C ILE A 243 -6.10 -6.74 4.84
N GLN A 244 -5.12 -5.96 4.39
CA GLN A 244 -3.90 -6.48 3.77
C GLN A 244 -3.13 -7.37 4.76
N THR A 245 -3.00 -6.94 6.01
CA THR A 245 -2.33 -7.73 7.05
C THR A 245 -3.10 -9.00 7.37
N TYR A 246 -4.43 -8.93 7.44
CA TYR A 246 -5.28 -10.09 7.65
C TYR A 246 -5.16 -11.14 6.54
N LEU A 247 -5.20 -10.70 5.28
CA LEU A 247 -5.03 -11.59 4.13
C LEU A 247 -3.65 -12.24 4.15
N ILE A 248 -2.59 -11.48 4.44
CA ILE A 248 -1.23 -12.03 4.54
C ILE A 248 -1.17 -13.11 5.63
N ASP A 249 -1.67 -12.85 6.83
CA ASP A 249 -1.56 -13.79 7.94
C ASP A 249 -2.47 -15.03 7.76
N THR A 250 -3.66 -14.86 7.19
CA THR A 250 -4.60 -15.96 6.93
C THR A 250 -4.08 -16.89 5.83
N PHE A 251 -3.48 -16.31 4.80
CA PHE A 251 -2.94 -17.06 3.67
C PHE A 251 -1.44 -17.34 3.78
N GLU A 252 -0.74 -16.94 4.85
CA GLU A 252 0.69 -17.25 5.06
C GLU A 252 0.93 -18.76 5.09
N ARG A 253 0.00 -19.56 5.64
CA ARG A 253 0.06 -21.04 5.55
C ARG A 253 -0.05 -21.58 4.12
N TYR A 254 -0.70 -20.84 3.23
CA TYR A 254 -0.85 -21.17 1.81
C TYR A 254 0.25 -20.52 0.94
N ALA A 255 0.89 -19.44 1.38
CA ALA A 255 2.02 -18.78 0.74
C ALA A 255 3.37 -19.41 1.14
N ALA A 256 3.47 -20.00 2.34
CA ALA A 256 4.63 -20.77 2.80
C ALA A 256 4.67 -22.22 2.25
N THR A 257 3.75 -22.57 1.35
CA THR A 257 3.82 -23.81 0.54
C THR A 257 4.44 -23.57 -0.84
N ASP A 258 5.02 -22.39 -1.08
CA ASP A 258 5.88 -22.07 -2.22
C ASP A 258 7.37 -22.12 -1.84
#